data_AF-A0A4Q5Z3H0-F1
#
_entry.id   AF-A0A4Q5Z3H0-F1
#
_cell.length_a   1.000
_cell.length_b   1.000
_cell.length_c   1.000
_cell.angle_alpha   90.00
_cell.angle_beta   90.00
_cell.angle_gamma   90.00
#
_symmetry.space_group_name_H-M   'P 1'
#
loop_
_entity.id
_entity.type
_entity.pdbx_description
1 polymer ?
#
loop_
_entity_poly.entity_id
_entity_poly.type
_entity_poly.pdbx_seq_one_letter_code
_entity_poly.pdbx_strand_id
1 'polypeptide(L)'
;MYTQAENQMTHTRNYQKHPNLILGLISFVVFILAVGLRANRHNEVGDVLLIASFVMGAIHWAWAVMDVLKEYRTDKKSENRNLIWVILVCAVPPVGGIVYYAFNKNLRM
;
A
#
# COMPACT_ATOMS: atom_id res chain seq x y z
N MET A 1 -40.36 -3.66 -21.78
CA MET A 1 -39.98 -3.97 -20.39
C MET A 1 -38.67 -4.79 -20.39
N TYR A 2 -37.59 -4.22 -20.94
CA TYR A 2 -36.30 -4.92 -21.13
C TYR A 2 -35.08 -3.98 -20.94
N THR A 3 -35.22 -2.88 -20.22
CA THR A 3 -34.18 -1.82 -20.19
C THR A 3 -33.35 -1.80 -18.90
N GLN A 4 -33.70 -2.65 -17.91
CA GLN A 4 -33.04 -2.65 -16.59
C GLN A 4 -32.01 -3.78 -16.42
N ALA A 5 -32.07 -4.83 -17.26
CA ALA A 5 -31.13 -5.96 -17.17
C ALA A 5 -29.79 -5.69 -17.87
N GLU A 6 -29.77 -4.84 -18.90
CA GLU A 6 -28.56 -4.56 -19.68
C GLU A 6 -27.59 -3.60 -18.96
N ASN A 7 -28.10 -2.69 -18.14
CA ASN A 7 -27.28 -1.74 -17.37
C ASN A 7 -26.54 -2.36 -16.17
N GLN A 8 -26.78 -3.63 -15.83
CA GLN A 8 -26.08 -4.30 -14.73
C GLN A 8 -24.82 -5.07 -15.17
N MET A 9 -24.62 -5.29 -16.47
CA MET A 9 -23.51 -6.12 -16.97
C MET A 9 -22.21 -5.34 -17.26
N THR A 10 -22.20 -4.01 -17.13
CA THR A 10 -20.99 -3.18 -17.33
C THR A 10 -20.30 -2.75 -16.02
N HIS A 11 -20.76 -3.27 -14.88
CA HIS A 11 -20.17 -3.00 -13.57
C HIS A 11 -19.20 -4.08 -13.10
N THR A 12 -18.45 -4.73 -14.01
CA THR A 12 -17.18 -5.35 -13.62
C THR A 12 -16.23 -4.21 -13.23
N ARG A 13 -16.33 -3.78 -11.97
CA ARG A 13 -15.40 -2.83 -11.34
C ARG A 13 -14.01 -3.25 -11.77
N ASN A 14 -13.36 -2.40 -12.56
CA ASN A 14 -11.92 -2.39 -12.67
C ASN A 14 -11.40 -2.37 -11.23
N TYR A 15 -10.97 -3.53 -10.74
CA TYR A 15 -10.28 -3.66 -9.48
C TYR A 15 -9.05 -2.80 -9.67
N GLN A 16 -9.10 -1.55 -9.19
CA GLN A 16 -8.00 -0.61 -9.31
C GLN A 16 -6.87 -1.22 -8.49
N LYS A 17 -6.04 -2.03 -9.17
CA LYS A 17 -4.81 -2.58 -8.63
C LYS A 17 -3.92 -1.38 -8.35
N HIS A 18 -4.04 -0.82 -7.16
CA HIS A 18 -3.16 0.26 -6.74
C HIS A 18 -1.74 -0.31 -6.76
N PRO A 19 -0.89 0.13 -7.70
CA PRO A 19 0.43 -0.48 -7.89
C PRO A 19 1.26 -0.35 -6.62
N ASN A 20 1.01 0.69 -5.81
CA ASN A 20 1.70 0.87 -4.54
C ASN A 20 1.33 -0.17 -3.48
N LEU A 21 0.11 -0.75 -3.49
CA LEU A 21 -0.24 -1.86 -2.60
C LEU A 21 0.56 -3.11 -2.95
N ILE A 22 0.65 -3.42 -4.25
CA ILE A 22 1.41 -4.58 -4.75
C ILE A 22 2.90 -4.38 -4.44
N LEU A 23 3.43 -3.16 -4.67
CA LEU A 23 4.80 -2.81 -4.32
C LEU A 23 5.07 -2.98 -2.81
N GLY A 24 4.16 -2.52 -1.95
CA GLY A 24 4.26 -2.69 -0.51
C GLY A 24 4.31 -4.17 -0.11
N LEU A 25 3.41 -4.99 -0.63
CA LEU A 25 3.39 -6.43 -0.37
C LEU A 25 4.66 -7.14 -0.86
N ILE A 26 5.11 -6.85 -2.08
CA ILE A 26 6.33 -7.43 -2.65
C ILE A 26 7.54 -7.02 -1.81
N SER A 27 7.67 -5.73 -1.48
CA SER A 27 8.81 -5.25 -0.67
C SER A 27 8.84 -5.91 0.71
N PHE A 28 7.68 -6.14 1.33
CA PHE A 28 7.57 -6.83 2.61
C PHE A 28 7.95 -8.31 2.53
N VAL A 29 7.50 -9.02 1.48
CA VAL A 29 7.89 -10.42 1.23
C VAL A 29 9.39 -10.53 0.98
N VAL A 30 9.95 -9.66 0.14
CA VAL A 30 11.39 -9.63 -0.15
C VAL A 30 12.18 -9.32 1.11
N PHE A 31 11.71 -8.42 1.98
CA PHE A 31 12.35 -8.13 3.26
C PHE A 31 12.41 -9.37 4.17
N ILE A 32 11.31 -10.12 4.31
CA ILE A 32 11.28 -11.35 5.11
C ILE A 32 12.28 -12.37 4.56
N LEU A 33 12.31 -12.57 3.23
CA LEU A 33 13.24 -13.48 2.57
C LEU A 33 14.69 -13.03 2.76
N ALA A 34 14.97 -11.74 2.63
CA ALA A 34 16.30 -11.18 2.83
C ALA A 34 16.80 -11.41 4.25
N VAL A 35 15.96 -11.19 5.27
CA VAL A 35 16.28 -11.47 6.68
C VAL A 35 16.57 -12.96 6.89
N GLY A 36 15.74 -13.85 6.35
CA GLY A 36 15.95 -15.30 6.44
C GLY A 36 17.24 -15.76 5.76
N LEU A 37 17.56 -15.21 4.58
CA LEU A 37 18.80 -15.52 3.85
C LEU A 37 20.03 -14.99 4.57
N ARG A 38 19.96 -13.79 5.14
CA ARG A 38 21.06 -13.16 5.89
C ARG A 38 21.33 -13.88 7.23
N ALA A 39 20.30 -14.44 7.86
CA ALA A 39 20.45 -15.24 9.08
C ALA A 39 21.35 -16.48 8.84
N ASN A 40 21.36 -17.00 7.62
CA ASN A 40 22.30 -18.01 7.16
C ASN A 40 23.62 -17.33 6.76
N ARG A 41 24.53 -17.18 7.73
CA ARG A 41 25.81 -16.41 7.77
C ARG A 41 26.78 -16.48 6.55
N HIS A 42 26.44 -17.11 5.43
CA HIS A 42 27.28 -17.26 4.23
C HIS A 42 26.67 -16.66 2.94
N ASN A 43 25.60 -15.86 3.03
CA ASN A 43 24.94 -15.31 1.85
C ASN A 43 25.13 -13.80 1.72
N GLU A 44 26.14 -13.38 0.96
CA GLU A 44 26.29 -11.98 0.49
C GLU A 44 25.04 -11.50 -0.28
N VAL A 45 24.35 -12.45 -0.92
CA VAL A 45 23.05 -12.25 -1.58
C VAL A 45 21.99 -11.73 -0.59
N GLY A 46 22.04 -12.17 0.67
CA GLY A 46 21.11 -11.73 1.72
C GLY A 46 21.27 -10.25 2.04
N ASP A 47 22.50 -9.72 2.08
CA ASP A 47 22.77 -8.31 2.34
C ASP A 47 22.29 -7.42 1.18
N VAL A 48 22.54 -7.85 -0.07
CA VAL A 48 22.07 -7.13 -1.27
C VAL A 48 20.54 -7.09 -1.31
N LEU A 49 19.88 -8.22 -1.07
CA LEU A 49 18.41 -8.30 -1.01
C LEU A 49 17.85 -7.43 0.13
N LEU A 50 18.54 -7.37 1.27
CA LEU A 50 18.11 -6.56 2.40
C LEU A 50 18.16 -5.08 2.05
N ILE A 51 19.26 -4.61 1.45
CA ILE A 51 19.40 -3.23 0.97
C ILE A 51 18.32 -2.91 -0.07
N ALA A 52 18.13 -3.78 -1.07
CA ALA A 52 17.11 -3.60 -2.11
C ALA A 52 15.69 -3.52 -1.52
N SER A 53 15.39 -4.35 -0.51
CA SER A 53 14.10 -4.35 0.16
C SER A 53 13.85 -3.05 0.94
N PHE A 54 14.87 -2.49 1.59
CA PHE A 54 14.77 -1.20 2.27
C PHE A 54 14.53 -0.06 1.29
N VAL A 55 15.22 -0.04 0.15
CA VAL A 55 15.02 0.99 -0.89
C VAL A 55 13.60 0.91 -1.45
N MET A 56 13.13 -0.29 -1.80
CA MET A 56 11.73 -0.47 -2.26
C MET A 56 10.71 -0.08 -1.19
N GLY A 57 10.94 -0.48 0.06
CA GLY A 57 10.07 -0.12 1.19
C GLY A 57 10.01 1.38 1.43
N ALA A 58 11.13 2.08 1.31
CA ALA A 58 11.19 3.54 1.43
C ALA A 58 10.42 4.25 0.32
N ILE A 59 10.54 3.78 -0.93
CA ILE A 59 9.77 4.31 -2.07
C ILE A 59 8.27 4.09 -1.85
N HIS A 60 7.87 2.88 -1.46
CA HIS A 60 6.48 2.55 -1.13
C HIS A 60 5.93 3.48 -0.05
N TRP A 61 6.68 3.64 1.03
CA TRP A 61 6.30 4.47 2.17
C TRP A 61 6.17 5.95 1.80
N ALA A 62 7.15 6.52 1.10
CA ALA A 62 7.09 7.91 0.65
C ALA A 62 5.85 8.16 -0.21
N TRP A 63 5.53 7.23 -1.10
CA TRP A 63 4.31 7.32 -1.91
C TRP A 63 3.03 7.22 -1.06
N ALA A 64 2.99 6.31 -0.08
CA ALA A 64 1.87 6.22 0.86
C ALA A 64 1.63 7.54 1.61
N VAL A 65 2.70 8.15 2.13
CA VAL A 65 2.63 9.45 2.82
C VAL A 65 2.10 10.54 1.90
N MET A 66 2.61 10.64 0.67
CA MET A 66 2.12 11.65 -0.29
C MET A 66 0.63 11.48 -0.60
N ASP A 67 0.16 10.25 -0.79
CA ASP A 67 -1.25 9.96 -1.08
C ASP A 67 -2.16 10.35 0.09
N VAL A 68 -1.78 9.98 1.32
CA VAL A 68 -2.55 10.30 2.52
C VAL A 68 -2.62 11.81 2.74
N LEU A 69 -1.49 12.51 2.60
CA LEU A 69 -1.43 13.97 2.76
C LEU A 69 -2.24 14.70 1.68
N LYS A 70 -2.25 14.17 0.44
CA LYS A 70 -3.08 14.70 -0.63
C LYS A 70 -4.57 14.55 -0.30
N GLU A 71 -4.98 13.36 0.15
CA GLU A 71 -6.38 13.10 0.53
C GLU A 71 -6.82 13.97 1.71
N TYR A 72 -5.99 14.10 2.74
CA TYR A 72 -6.24 14.98 3.90
C TYR A 72 -6.49 16.44 3.49
N ARG A 73 -5.72 16.97 2.53
CA ARG A 73 -5.89 18.36 2.07
C ARG A 73 -7.17 18.55 1.24
N THR A 74 -7.58 17.56 0.47
CA THR A 74 -8.69 17.67 -0.48
C THR A 74 -10.06 17.37 0.12
N ASP A 75 -10.16 16.46 1.10
CA ASP A 75 -11.43 16.06 1.71
C ASP A 75 -11.51 16.51 3.17
N LYS A 76 -11.96 17.75 3.38
CA LYS A 76 -12.20 18.33 4.71
C LYS A 76 -13.46 17.80 5.40
N LYS A 77 -14.35 17.14 4.66
CA LYS A 77 -15.61 16.62 5.22
C LYS A 77 -15.38 15.42 6.13
N SER A 78 -14.21 14.78 6.01
CA SER A 78 -13.79 13.60 6.76
C SER A 78 -12.44 13.78 7.45
N GLU A 79 -12.12 14.99 7.91
CA GLU A 79 -10.82 15.37 8.47
C GLU A 79 -10.31 14.40 9.56
N ASN A 80 -11.17 14.02 10.52
CA ASN A 80 -10.81 13.05 11.58
C ASN A 80 -10.45 11.66 11.03
N ARG A 81 -11.16 11.18 10.00
CA ARG A 81 -10.89 9.89 9.37
C ARG A 81 -9.58 9.94 8.59
N ASN A 82 -9.29 11.06 7.92
CA ASN A 82 -8.05 11.22 7.17
C ASN A 82 -6.85 11.40 8.09
N LEU A 83 -7.02 12.05 9.24
CA LEU A 83 -5.96 12.23 10.26
C LEU A 83 -5.46 10.90 10.82
N ILE A 84 -6.37 9.93 11.07
CA ILE A 84 -5.96 8.61 11.58
C ILE A 84 -5.03 7.88 10.60
N TRP A 85 -5.27 8.05 9.30
CA TRP A 85 -4.42 7.48 8.26
C TRP A 85 -3.06 8.17 8.20
N VAL A 86 -3.00 9.49 8.36
CA VAL A 86 -1.72 10.22 8.45
C VAL A 86 -0.90 9.66 9.60
N ILE A 87 -1.50 9.57 10.79
CA ILE A 87 -0.82 9.06 11.99
C ILE A 87 -0.37 7.61 11.77
N LEU A 88 -1.22 6.75 11.22
CA LEU A 88 -0.90 5.34 11.00
C LEU A 88 0.26 5.14 10.00
N VAL A 89 0.23 5.82 8.85
CA VAL A 89 1.27 5.69 7.81
C VAL A 89 2.60 6.28 8.29
N CYS A 90 2.57 7.34 9.11
CA CYS A 90 3.78 7.91 9.69
C CYS A 90 4.34 7.07 10.85
N ALA A 91 3.48 6.51 11.71
CA ALA A 91 3.92 5.76 12.90
C ALA A 91 4.49 4.38 12.57
N VAL A 92 3.95 3.72 11.54
CA VAL A 92 4.40 2.37 11.14
C VAL A 92 4.69 2.33 9.65
N PRO A 93 5.88 2.80 9.19
CA PRO A 93 6.17 2.98 7.77
C PRO A 93 5.93 1.77 6.86
N PRO A 94 6.36 0.53 7.21
CA PRO A 94 6.17 -0.62 6.31
C PRO A 94 4.72 -1.10 6.24
N VAL A 95 3.97 -0.96 7.34
CA VAL A 95 2.64 -1.58 7.49
C VAL A 95 1.53 -0.57 7.22
N GLY A 96 1.69 0.66 7.71
CA GLY A 96 0.68 1.72 7.60
C GLY A 96 0.32 2.02 6.14
N GLY A 97 1.31 2.06 5.24
CA GLY A 97 1.06 2.23 3.80
C GLY A 97 0.23 1.09 3.21
N ILE A 98 0.59 -0.16 3.49
CA ILE A 98 -0.16 -1.35 3.03
C ILE A 98 -1.60 -1.31 3.54
N VAL A 99 -1.80 -1.04 4.84
CA VAL A 99 -3.14 -0.96 5.46
C VAL A 99 -3.94 0.19 4.86
N TYR A 100 -3.33 1.36 4.67
CA TYR A 100 -3.97 2.51 4.03
C TYR A 100 -4.53 2.17 2.64
N TYR A 101 -3.74 1.52 1.80
CA TYR A 101 -4.21 1.12 0.47
C TYR A 101 -5.24 -0.01 0.52
N ALA A 102 -5.05 -0.98 1.42
CA ALA A 102 -5.96 -2.12 1.56
C ALA A 102 -7.35 -1.72 2.05
N PHE A 103 -7.44 -0.73 2.95
CA PHE A 103 -8.69 -0.33 3.59
C PHE A 103 -9.19 1.02 3.10
N ASN A 104 -8.44 2.11 3.22
CA ASN A 104 -8.96 3.45 2.90
C ASN A 104 -9.23 3.65 1.41
N LYS A 105 -8.37 3.11 0.54
CA LYS A 105 -8.46 3.32 -0.91
C LYS A 105 -9.36 2.31 -1.61
N ASN A 106 -9.28 1.02 -1.23
CA ASN A 106 -10.14 -0.03 -1.78
C ASN A 106 -11.55 -0.07 -1.18
N LEU A 107 -11.74 0.31 0.09
CA LEU A 107 -13.05 0.34 0.75
C LEU A 107 -13.62 1.75 0.84
N ARG A 108 -13.35 2.63 -0.13
CA ARG A 108 -14.20 3.82 -0.34
C ARG A 108 -15.63 3.35 -0.67
N MET A 109 -16.39 3.03 0.38
CA MET A 109 -17.84 3.20 0.46
C MET A 109 -18.12 4.70 0.64
#